data_AF-A0A1L9U273-F1
#
_entry.id   AF-A0A1L9U273-F1
#
_cell.length_a   1.000
_cell.length_b   1.000
_cell.length_c   1.000
_cell.angle_alpha   90.00
_cell.angle_beta   90.00
_cell.angle_gamma   90.00
#
_symmetry.space_group_name_H-M   'P 1'
#
loop_
_entity.id
_entity.type
_entity.pdbx_description
1 polymer ?
#
loop_
_entity_poly.entity_id
_entity_poly.type
_entity_poly.pdbx_seq_one_letter_code
_entity_poly.pdbx_strand_id
1 'polypeptide(L)'
;MLLNSILECIFGTLVNGPLPLPDPRSAAAASNIVTKILNADTPYSLHKQLNEEVSTNGWTNAIAQATLHGLDNAIGAGAEMAQAASDAAAQSKHAAIGFARDHPVYATLIALGI
;
A
#
# COMPACT_ATOMS: atom_id res chain seq x y z
N MET A 1 -6.00 -22.09 16.54
CA MET A 1 -6.89 -21.65 17.62
C MET A 1 -6.45 -20.32 18.25
N LEU A 2 -5.16 -20.12 18.57
CA LEU A 2 -4.66 -18.85 19.14
C LEU A 2 -4.86 -17.61 18.25
N LEU A 3 -4.70 -17.72 16.92
CA LEU A 3 -4.91 -16.58 16.01
C LEU A 3 -6.36 -16.07 16.01
N ASN A 4 -7.35 -16.96 16.11
CA ASN A 4 -8.76 -16.56 16.10
C ASN A 4 -9.12 -15.78 17.38
N SER A 5 -8.55 -16.18 18.52
CA SER A 5 -8.75 -15.45 19.78
C SER A 5 -8.11 -14.06 19.76
N ILE A 6 -6.95 -13.91 19.12
CA ILE A 6 -6.32 -12.59 18.93
C ILE A 6 -7.18 -11.72 18.00
N LEU A 7 -7.73 -12.31 16.93
CA LEU A 7 -8.62 -11.62 16.00
C LEU A 7 -9.91 -11.14 16.68
N GLU A 8 -10.56 -11.98 17.49
CA GLU A 8 -11.79 -11.60 18.18
C GLU A 8 -11.57 -10.57 19.28
N CYS A 9 -10.43 -10.61 19.99
CA CYS A 9 -10.08 -9.59 20.97
C CYS A 9 -9.76 -8.22 20.36
N ILE A 10 -9.23 -8.19 19.12
CA ILE A 10 -8.87 -6.93 18.44
C ILE A 10 -10.05 -6.35 17.64
N PHE A 11 -10.87 -7.19 17.01
CA PHE A 11 -11.89 -6.74 16.06
C PHE A 11 -13.34 -6.87 16.56
N GLY A 12 -13.57 -7.48 17.72
CA GLY A 12 -14.92 -7.84 18.17
C GLY A 12 -15.58 -8.86 17.22
N THR A 13 -16.74 -9.38 17.61
CA THR A 13 -17.47 -10.37 16.81
C THR A 13 -17.77 -9.81 15.42
N LEU A 14 -17.07 -10.34 14.40
CA LEU A 14 -17.29 -9.99 12.98
C LEU A 14 -18.69 -10.45 12.58
N VAL A 15 -19.67 -9.56 12.76
CA VAL A 15 -21.02 -9.74 12.21
C VAL A 15 -20.89 -9.68 10.70
N ASN A 16 -21.04 -10.84 10.06
CA ASN A 16 -21.16 -11.03 8.61
C ASN A 16 -22.50 -10.45 8.10
N GLY A 17 -22.69 -9.14 8.23
CA GLY A 17 -23.77 -8.39 7.60
C GLY A 17 -23.25 -7.60 6.40
N PRO A 18 -24.11 -7.23 5.43
CA PRO A 18 -23.74 -6.28 4.38
C PRO A 18 -23.15 -5.03 5.02
N LEU A 19 -21.96 -4.63 4.56
CA LEU A 19 -21.24 -3.45 5.03
C LEU A 19 -22.17 -2.24 4.97
N PRO A 20 -22.45 -1.56 6.10
CA PRO A 20 -23.04 -0.23 6.05
C PRO A 20 -22.11 0.63 5.20
N LEU A 21 -22.65 1.32 4.19
CA LEU A 21 -21.90 2.32 3.44
C LEU A 21 -21.18 3.21 4.46
N PRO A 22 -19.83 3.33 4.39
CA PRO A 22 -19.12 4.09 5.39
C PRO A 22 -19.63 5.52 5.33
N ASP A 23 -20.12 6.02 6.46
CA ASP A 23 -20.43 7.43 6.64
C ASP A 23 -19.26 8.26 6.09
N PRO A 24 -19.48 9.27 5.23
CA PRO A 24 -18.41 10.03 4.59
C PRO A 24 -17.31 10.51 5.55
N ARG A 25 -17.66 10.79 6.81
CA ARG A 25 -16.68 11.15 7.85
C ARG A 25 -15.79 9.97 8.25
N SER A 26 -16.37 8.79 8.43
CA SER A 26 -15.63 7.57 8.73
C SER A 26 -14.70 7.17 7.57
N ALA A 27 -15.16 7.34 6.34
CA ALA A 27 -14.35 7.10 5.14
C ALA A 27 -13.15 8.08 5.06
N ALA A 28 -13.39 9.37 5.33
CA ALA A 28 -12.33 10.38 5.35
C ALA A 28 -11.30 10.12 6.46
N ALA A 29 -11.74 9.83 7.68
CA ALA A 29 -10.84 9.50 8.80
C ALA A 29 -10.01 8.23 8.50
N ALA A 30 -10.64 7.18 7.96
CA ALA A 30 -9.95 5.96 7.56
C ALA A 30 -8.90 6.21 6.47
N SER A 31 -9.22 7.02 5.46
CA SER A 31 -8.28 7.42 4.40
C SER A 31 -7.07 8.18 4.96
N ASN A 32 -7.30 9.12 5.90
CA ASN A 32 -6.23 9.84 6.59
C ASN A 32 -5.33 8.89 7.39
N ILE A 33 -5.93 7.94 8.11
CA ILE A 33 -5.20 6.91 8.87
C ILE A 33 -4.32 6.08 7.93
N VAL A 34 -4.88 5.55 6.83
CA VAL A 34 -4.14 4.76 5.84
C VAL A 34 -2.98 5.56 5.26
N THR A 35 -3.23 6.82 4.89
CA THR A 35 -2.22 7.72 4.34
C THR A 35 -1.08 7.95 5.33
N LYS A 36 -1.38 8.14 6.61
CA LYS A 36 -0.36 8.31 7.66
C LYS A 36 0.47 7.03 7.84
N ILE A 37 -0.16 5.86 7.80
CA ILE A 37 0.53 4.55 7.90
C ILE A 37 1.51 4.37 6.74
N LEU A 38 1.08 4.65 5.50
CA LEU A 38 1.89 4.44 4.30
C LEU A 38 3.06 5.42 4.16
N ASN A 39 2.93 6.62 4.71
CA ASN A 39 3.92 7.70 4.56
C ASN A 39 4.73 7.98 5.83
N ALA A 40 4.61 7.17 6.88
CA ALA A 40 5.33 7.42 8.12
C ALA A 40 6.82 7.10 7.99
N ASP A 41 7.66 8.11 8.22
CA ASP A 41 9.11 7.94 8.23
C ASP A 41 9.62 7.10 9.41
N THR A 42 8.94 7.18 10.57
CA THR A 42 9.33 6.48 11.80
C THR A 42 8.12 5.96 12.57
N PRO A 43 8.28 4.89 13.38
CA PRO A 43 7.21 4.41 14.25
C PRO A 43 6.72 5.47 15.25
N TYR A 44 7.60 6.36 15.72
CA TYR A 44 7.25 7.41 16.67
C TYR A 44 6.38 8.50 16.04
N SER A 45 6.75 8.97 14.84
CA SER A 45 5.93 9.96 14.11
C SER A 45 4.57 9.37 13.74
N LEU A 46 4.51 8.10 13.37
CA LEU A 46 3.26 7.39 13.13
C LEU A 46 2.36 7.37 14.37
N HIS A 47 2.91 6.97 15.52
CA HIS A 47 2.14 6.86 16.76
C HIS A 47 1.51 8.20 17.15
N LYS A 48 2.28 9.30 17.08
CA LYS A 48 1.77 10.64 17.33
C LYS A 48 0.64 11.00 16.37
N GLN A 49 0.86 10.85 15.06
CA GLN A 49 -0.10 11.25 14.03
C GLN A 49 -1.39 10.42 14.07
N LEU A 50 -1.30 9.12 14.37
CA LEU A 50 -2.46 8.26 14.57
C LEU A 50 -3.23 8.67 15.82
N ASN A 51 -2.53 8.94 16.93
CA ASN A 51 -3.18 9.34 18.16
C ASN A 51 -3.95 10.66 17.99
N GLU A 52 -3.41 11.62 17.24
CA GLU A 52 -4.10 12.87 16.90
C GLU A 52 -5.37 12.63 16.06
N GLU A 53 -5.29 11.78 15.05
CA GLU A 53 -6.42 11.46 14.16
C GLU A 53 -7.53 10.71 14.91
N VAL A 54 -7.16 9.73 15.74
CA VAL A 54 -8.10 8.94 16.56
C VAL A 54 -8.70 9.76 17.68
N SER A 55 -7.93 10.65 18.32
CA SER A 55 -8.46 11.54 19.36
C SER A 55 -9.50 12.52 18.81
N THR A 56 -9.36 12.91 17.53
CA THR A 56 -10.28 13.86 16.88
C THR A 56 -11.57 13.20 16.41
N ASN A 57 -11.47 12.02 15.79
CA ASN A 57 -12.60 11.36 15.13
C ASN A 57 -13.23 10.22 15.96
N GLY A 58 -12.53 9.75 17.00
CA GLY A 58 -12.84 8.52 17.71
C GLY A 58 -12.40 7.26 16.96
N TRP A 59 -12.24 6.14 17.69
CA TRP A 59 -12.05 4.82 17.07
C TRP A 59 -13.38 4.07 17.06
N THR A 60 -14.03 4.02 15.89
CA THR A 60 -15.32 3.31 15.70
C THR A 60 -15.12 2.07 14.83
N ASN A 61 -16.06 1.12 14.92
CA ASN A 61 -16.02 -0.07 14.06
C ASN A 61 -16.05 0.29 12.57
N ALA A 62 -16.79 1.34 12.19
CA ALA A 62 -16.84 1.82 10.81
C ALA A 62 -15.47 2.33 10.32
N ILE A 63 -14.77 3.09 11.16
CA ILE A 63 -13.40 3.57 10.86
C ILE A 63 -12.44 2.40 10.77
N ALA A 64 -12.46 1.48 11.75
CA ALA A 64 -11.58 0.31 11.76
C ALA A 64 -11.74 -0.55 10.50
N GLN A 65 -13.00 -0.80 10.10
CA GLN A 65 -13.30 -1.58 8.91
C GLN A 65 -12.89 -0.86 7.61
N ALA A 66 -13.16 0.44 7.50
CA ALA A 66 -12.74 1.23 6.35
C ALA A 66 -11.20 1.33 6.26
N THR A 67 -10.50 1.43 7.39
CA THR A 67 -9.03 1.40 7.44
C THR A 67 -8.48 0.06 6.96
N LEU A 68 -9.04 -1.07 7.44
CA LEU A 68 -8.61 -2.40 6.99
C LEU A 68 -8.78 -2.57 5.49
N HIS A 69 -9.95 -2.21 4.95
CA HIS A 69 -10.21 -2.26 3.52
C HIS A 69 -9.28 -1.34 2.71
N GLY A 70 -8.98 -0.15 3.23
CA GLY A 70 -8.03 0.77 2.61
C GLY A 70 -6.60 0.23 2.57
N LEU A 71 -6.17 -0.47 3.63
CA LEU A 71 -4.85 -1.12 3.68
C LEU A 71 -4.76 -2.29 2.70
N ASP A 72 -5.79 -3.14 2.63
CA ASP A 72 -5.84 -4.27 1.70
C ASP A 72 -5.75 -3.81 0.24
N ASN A 73 -6.50 -2.76 -0.11
CA ASN A 73 -6.45 -2.15 -1.42
C ASN A 73 -5.06 -1.53 -1.73
N ALA A 74 -4.44 -0.87 -0.75
CA ALA A 74 -3.11 -0.30 -0.94
C ALA A 74 -2.04 -1.37 -1.18
N ILE A 75 -2.12 -2.51 -0.49
CA ILE A 75 -1.24 -3.66 -0.71
C ILE A 75 -1.46 -4.23 -2.12
N GLY A 76 -2.71 -4.43 -2.52
CA GLY A 76 -3.05 -4.93 -3.85
C GLY A 76 -2.53 -4.03 -4.97
N ALA A 77 -2.78 -2.72 -4.88
CA ALA A 77 -2.30 -1.73 -5.85
C ALA A 77 -0.77 -1.68 -5.91
N GLY A 78 -0.10 -1.72 -4.74
CA GLY A 78 1.36 -1.75 -4.67
C GLY A 78 1.96 -3.00 -5.35
N ALA A 79 1.34 -4.16 -5.17
CA ALA A 79 1.78 -5.40 -5.80
C ALA A 79 1.63 -5.36 -7.34
N GLU A 80 0.50 -4.87 -7.84
CA GLU A 80 0.27 -4.71 -9.28
C GLU A 80 1.28 -3.75 -9.92
N MET A 81 1.54 -2.61 -9.27
CA MET A 81 2.54 -1.65 -9.73
C MET A 81 3.96 -2.25 -9.73
N ALA A 82 4.32 -3.01 -8.69
CA ALA A 82 5.62 -3.67 -8.61
C ALA A 82 5.81 -4.71 -9.74
N GLN A 83 4.76 -5.45 -10.07
CA GLN A 83 4.76 -6.39 -11.18
C GLN A 83 4.97 -5.67 -12.52
N ALA A 84 4.18 -4.63 -12.78
CA ALA A 84 4.29 -3.84 -14.01
C ALA A 84 5.69 -3.21 -14.20
N ALA A 85 6.27 -2.68 -13.12
CA ALA A 85 7.63 -2.13 -13.14
C ALA A 85 8.69 -3.21 -13.43
N SER A 86 8.52 -4.40 -12.85
CA SER A 86 9.41 -5.55 -13.07
C SER A 86 9.37 -6.02 -14.52
N ASP A 87 8.17 -6.09 -15.11
CA ASP A 87 7.97 -6.50 -16.49
C ASP A 87 8.57 -5.47 -17.47
N ALA A 88 8.36 -4.17 -17.22
CA ALA A 88 8.95 -3.10 -18.00
C ALA A 88 10.50 -3.11 -17.94
N ALA A 89 11.07 -3.39 -16.76
CA ALA A 89 12.51 -3.52 -16.59
C ALA A 89 13.07 -4.74 -17.35
N ALA A 90 12.37 -5.88 -17.31
CA ALA A 90 12.75 -7.08 -18.05
C ALA A 90 12.70 -6.84 -19.57
N GLN A 91 11.65 -6.18 -20.06
CA GLN A 91 11.51 -5.84 -21.47
C GLN A 91 12.61 -4.86 -21.93
N SER A 92 12.89 -3.83 -21.12
CA SER A 92 13.96 -2.86 -21.40
C SER A 92 15.33 -3.53 -21.45
N LYS A 93 15.60 -4.46 -20.52
CA LYS A 93 16.83 -5.26 -20.53
C LYS A 93 16.93 -6.11 -21.80
N HIS A 94 15.84 -6.76 -22.20
CA HIS A 94 15.82 -7.56 -23.43
C HIS A 94 16.12 -6.70 -24.66
N ALA A 95 15.49 -5.54 -24.77
CA ALA A 95 15.73 -4.59 -25.86
C ALA A 95 17.18 -4.09 -25.88
N ALA A 96 17.75 -3.76 -24.72
CA ALA A 96 19.15 -3.35 -24.61
C ALA A 96 20.13 -4.45 -25.03
N ILE A 97 19.86 -5.72 -24.65
CA ILE A 97 20.67 -6.86 -25.10
C ILE A 97 20.56 -7.05 -26.62
N GLY A 98 19.35 -6.97 -27.18
CA GLY A 98 19.12 -7.04 -28.62
C GLY A 98 19.88 -5.95 -29.37
N PHE A 99 19.78 -4.71 -28.89
CA PHE A 99 20.52 -3.57 -29.45
C PHE A 99 22.03 -3.79 -29.39
N ALA A 100 22.58 -4.25 -28.26
CA ALA A 100 24.01 -4.52 -28.13
C ALA A 100 24.48 -5.64 -29.06
N ARG A 101 23.64 -6.66 -29.28
CA ARG A 101 23.93 -7.76 -30.21
C ARG A 101 23.95 -7.28 -31.66
N ASP A 102 22.96 -6.48 -32.05
CA ASP A 102 22.78 -6.06 -33.43
C ASP A 102 23.67 -4.84 -33.78
N HIS A 103 24.05 -4.03 -32.78
CA HIS A 103 24.83 -2.80 -32.92
C HIS A 103 25.96 -2.68 -31.86
N PRO A 104 26.94 -3.61 -31.85
CA PRO A 104 27.94 -3.68 -30.77
C PRO A 104 28.84 -2.44 -30.66
N VAL A 105 29.20 -1.81 -31.78
CA VAL A 105 30.03 -0.59 -31.80
C VAL A 105 29.27 0.60 -31.19
N TYR A 106 28.00 0.80 -31.58
CA TYR A 106 27.17 1.87 -31.03
C TYR A 106 26.82 1.66 -29.57
N ALA A 107 26.53 0.42 -29.17
CA ALA A 107 26.32 0.08 -27.77
C ALA A 107 27.56 0.39 -26.92
N THR A 108 28.77 0.20 -27.48
CA THR A 108 30.03 0.57 -26.82
C THR A 108 30.18 2.09 -26.66
N LEU A 109 29.83 2.88 -27.69
CA LEU A 109 29.86 4.36 -27.60
C LEU A 109 28.88 4.88 -26.54
N ILE A 110 27.65 4.36 -26.54
CA ILE A 110 26.64 4.70 -25.53
C ILE A 110 27.14 4.33 -24.12
N ALA A 111 27.78 3.17 -23.96
CA ALA A 111 28.34 2.74 -22.68
C ALA A 111 29.51 3.62 -22.21
N LEU A 112 30.30 4.17 -23.13
CA LEU A 112 31.39 5.11 -22.85
C LEU A 112 30.91 6.55 -22.64
N GLY A 113 29.66 6.85 -22.99
CA GLY A 113 29.06 8.18 -22.85
C GLY A 113 29.56 9.23 -23.84
N ILE A 114 30.03 8.81 -25.03
CA ILE A 114 30.58 9.65 -26.10
C ILE A 114 29.76 9.60 -27.39
#